data_AF-A0A0E3WC31-F1
#
_entry.id   AF-A0A0E3WC31-F1
#
_cell.length_a   1.000
_cell.length_b   1.000
_cell.length_c   1.000
_cell.angle_alpha   90.00
_cell.angle_beta   90.00
_cell.angle_gamma   90.00
#
_symmetry.space_group_name_H-M   'P 1'
#
loop_
_entity.id
_entity.type
_entity.pdbx_description
1 polymer ?
#
loop_
_entity_poly.entity_id
_entity_poly.type
_entity_poly.pdbx_seq_one_letter_code
_entity_poly.pdbx_strand_id
1 'polypeptide(L)'
;MRLPLSEQARDKLAQAFAAVLIAIIVVCVVIIIVNLTRQAPPSSNPGRTDRSTVRVATTTAAAPSPSTTPIYRNCDEAHKDGRWDIPKGDPAYRPELDHNGDGIACESRKPG
;
A
#
# COMPACT_ATOMS: atom_id res chain seq x y z
N MET A 1 -17.51 -51.10 -10.69
CA MET A 1 -16.73 -51.34 -9.45
C MET A 1 -15.82 -50.14 -9.22
N ARG A 2 -16.18 -49.22 -8.31
CA ARG A 2 -15.31 -48.10 -7.93
C ARG A 2 -14.35 -48.60 -6.86
N LEU A 3 -13.04 -48.51 -7.10
CA LEU A 3 -12.04 -48.92 -6.13
C LEU A 3 -12.04 -47.94 -4.94
N PRO A 4 -12.40 -48.34 -3.71
CA PRO A 4 -12.43 -47.48 -2.53
C PRO A 4 -11.04 -46.97 -2.10
N LEU A 5 -9.96 -47.57 -2.63
CA LEU A 5 -8.59 -47.06 -2.55
C LEU A 5 -8.44 -45.65 -3.19
N SER A 6 -9.31 -45.35 -4.15
CA SER A 6 -9.66 -44.05 -4.71
C SER A 6 -9.68 -42.87 -3.76
N GLU A 7 -10.72 -42.93 -2.95
CA GLU A 7 -11.20 -41.87 -2.08
C GLU A 7 -10.23 -41.67 -0.92
N GLN A 8 -9.77 -42.77 -0.33
CA GLN A 8 -8.84 -42.75 0.79
C GLN A 8 -7.49 -42.11 0.43
N ALA A 9 -7.02 -42.28 -0.81
CA ALA A 9 -5.80 -41.62 -1.30
C ALA A 9 -6.01 -40.12 -1.54
N ARG A 10 -7.21 -39.71 -1.98
CA ARG A 10 -7.57 -38.30 -2.21
C ARG A 10 -7.76 -37.53 -0.92
N ASP A 11 -8.34 -38.15 0.10
CA ASP A 11 -8.50 -37.54 1.43
C ASP A 11 -7.14 -37.36 2.11
N LYS A 12 -6.24 -38.33 1.99
CA LYS A 12 -4.86 -38.18 2.47
C LYS A 12 -4.11 -37.07 1.73
N LEU A 13 -4.32 -36.96 0.42
CA LEU A 13 -3.73 -35.90 -0.39
C LEU A 13 -4.30 -34.52 0.00
N ALA A 14 -5.61 -34.41 0.20
CA ALA A 14 -6.26 -33.19 0.66
C ALA A 14 -5.82 -32.77 2.07
N GLN A 15 -5.70 -33.73 2.99
CA GLN A 15 -5.20 -33.48 4.34
C GLN A 15 -3.72 -33.08 4.35
N ALA A 16 -2.90 -33.69 3.48
CA ALA A 16 -1.52 -33.28 3.29
C ALA A 16 -1.42 -31.85 2.72
N PHE A 17 -2.23 -31.51 1.71
CA PHE A 17 -2.27 -30.14 1.19
C PHE A 17 -2.74 -29.14 2.24
N ALA A 18 -3.78 -29.45 3.02
CA ALA A 18 -4.24 -28.59 4.10
C ALA A 18 -3.15 -28.36 5.15
N ALA A 19 -2.43 -29.42 5.57
CA ALA A 19 -1.32 -29.30 6.51
C ALA A 19 -0.16 -28.46 5.94
N VAL A 20 0.19 -28.65 4.67
CA VAL A 20 1.22 -27.85 3.97
C VAL A 20 0.80 -26.39 3.86
N LEU A 21 -0.46 -26.10 3.50
CA LEU A 21 -0.97 -24.73 3.42
C LEU A 21 -0.96 -24.05 4.79
N ILE A 22 -1.38 -24.74 5.85
CA ILE A 22 -1.32 -24.22 7.22
C ILE A 22 0.14 -23.93 7.61
N ALA A 23 1.07 -24.84 7.32
CA ALA A 23 2.49 -24.63 7.61
C ALA A 23 3.06 -23.42 6.85
N ILE A 24 2.72 -23.26 5.56
CA ILE A 24 3.12 -22.10 4.76
C ILE A 24 2.57 -20.80 5.36
N ILE A 25 1.29 -20.78 5.74
CA ILE A 25 0.66 -19.59 6.35
C ILE A 25 1.36 -19.23 7.66
N VAL A 26 1.64 -20.20 8.54
CA VAL A 26 2.36 -19.94 9.79
C VAL A 26 3.75 -19.39 9.53
N VAL A 27 4.50 -19.96 8.58
CA VAL A 27 5.82 -19.46 8.19
C VAL A 27 5.73 -18.04 7.64
N CYS A 28 4.77 -17.74 6.76
CA CYS A 28 4.56 -16.39 6.22
C CYS A 28 4.24 -15.38 7.34
N VAL A 29 3.36 -15.73 8.28
CA VAL A 29 2.99 -14.86 9.40
C VAL A 29 4.21 -14.58 10.29
N VAL A 30 5.02 -15.59 10.60
CA VAL A 30 6.26 -15.41 11.38
C VAL A 30 7.24 -14.49 10.65
N ILE A 31 7.45 -14.68 9.34
CA ILE A 31 8.32 -13.80 8.53
C ILE A 31 7.83 -12.35 8.56
N ILE A 32 6.52 -12.14 8.41
CA ILE A 32 5.91 -10.80 8.47
C ILE A 32 6.15 -10.17 9.84
N ILE A 33 5.87 -10.87 10.94
CA ILE A 33 6.09 -10.36 12.30
C ILE A 33 7.57 -10.02 12.55
N VAL A 34 8.49 -10.86 12.09
CA VAL A 34 9.94 -10.60 12.18
C VAL A 34 10.33 -9.36 11.36
N ASN A 35 9.78 -9.18 10.16
CA ASN A 35 10.04 -7.99 9.35
C ASN A 35 9.44 -6.72 9.97
N LEU A 36 8.28 -6.81 10.60
CA LEU A 36 7.64 -5.69 11.31
C LEU A 36 8.40 -5.30 12.57
N THR A 37 8.91 -6.28 13.32
CA THR A 37 9.73 -6.03 14.52
C THR A 37 11.16 -5.58 14.19
N ARG A 38 11.69 -5.94 13.03
CA ARG A 38 12.98 -5.42 12.50
C ARG A 38 12.87 -4.00 11.96
N GLN A 39 11.68 -3.57 11.56
CA GLN A 39 11.41 -2.17 11.26
C GLN A 39 11.23 -1.42 12.59
N ALA A 40 12.33 -0.92 13.15
CA ALA A 40 12.26 0.15 14.14
C ALA A 40 11.40 1.30 13.57
N PRO A 41 10.62 2.02 14.40
CA PRO A 41 9.75 3.09 13.93
C PRO A 41 10.54 4.06 13.04
N PRO A 42 9.93 4.62 11.97
CA PRO A 42 10.60 5.63 11.17
C PRO A 42 10.86 6.89 12.01
N SER A 43 12.04 6.95 12.61
CA SER A 43 12.69 8.20 12.99
C SER A 43 13.41 8.71 11.74
N SER A 44 12.87 9.75 11.12
CA SER A 44 13.57 10.53 10.10
C SER A 44 13.71 11.99 10.56
N ASN A 45 14.69 12.17 11.44
CA ASN A 45 15.75 13.18 11.58
C ASN A 45 15.72 14.58 10.89
N PRO A 46 16.52 15.55 11.39
CA PRO A 46 16.46 16.99 11.11
C PRO A 46 17.28 17.44 9.89
N GLY A 47 16.84 18.56 9.27
CA GLY A 47 17.76 19.56 8.72
C GLY A 47 17.53 20.05 7.28
N ARG A 48 17.23 21.36 7.18
CA ARG A 48 17.50 22.32 6.07
C ARG A 48 16.50 22.32 4.89
N THR A 49 15.85 23.43 4.55
CA THR A 49 16.40 24.76 4.20
C THR A 49 15.32 25.83 4.38
N ASP A 50 15.64 26.92 5.08
CA ASP A 50 15.89 28.26 4.56
C ASP A 50 14.63 29.08 4.24
N ARG A 51 14.70 30.32 4.71
CA ARG A 51 13.70 31.36 4.83
C ARG A 51 13.09 31.73 3.49
N SER A 52 11.78 31.56 3.35
CA SER A 52 10.98 32.55 2.65
C SER A 52 9.67 32.80 3.40
N THR A 53 9.71 33.90 4.14
CA THR A 53 8.59 34.58 4.76
C THR A 53 7.54 34.95 3.71
N VAL A 54 6.41 34.23 3.71
CA VAL A 54 5.11 34.86 3.46
C VAL A 54 4.15 34.34 4.52
N ARG A 55 3.84 35.20 5.50
CA ARG A 55 2.66 35.05 6.34
C ARG A 55 1.43 35.21 5.44
N VAL A 56 0.61 34.17 5.34
CA VAL A 56 -0.84 34.33 5.18
C VAL A 56 -1.56 33.37 6.12
N ALA A 57 -2.45 33.99 6.88
CA ALA A 57 -3.50 33.53 7.78
C ALA A 57 -3.94 32.05 7.75
N THR A 58 -3.98 31.47 8.96
CA THR A 58 -5.04 30.60 9.53
C THR A 58 -6.00 29.91 8.56
N THR A 59 -5.89 28.58 8.47
CA THR A 59 -7.04 27.68 8.67
C THR A 59 -6.53 26.37 9.29
N THR A 60 -7.02 26.07 10.49
CA THR A 60 -7.03 24.79 11.22
C THR A 60 -6.20 23.65 10.62
N ALA A 61 -4.97 23.47 11.12
CA ALA A 61 -4.30 22.18 11.06
C ALA A 61 -5.03 21.23 12.01
N ALA A 62 -6.09 20.57 11.52
CA ALA A 62 -6.44 19.27 12.04
C ALA A 62 -5.19 18.41 11.82
N ALA A 63 -4.58 17.94 12.91
CA ALA A 63 -3.50 16.96 12.84
C ALA A 63 -3.90 15.88 11.83
N PRO A 64 -3.01 15.43 10.93
CA PRO A 64 -3.32 14.29 10.08
C PRO A 64 -3.55 13.11 11.01
N SER A 65 -4.83 12.82 11.27
CA SER A 65 -5.23 11.50 11.71
C SER A 65 -4.68 10.54 10.67
N PRO A 66 -4.22 9.34 11.04
CA PRO A 66 -3.78 8.35 10.07
C PRO A 66 -4.99 7.89 9.25
N SER A 67 -5.43 8.72 8.31
CA SER A 67 -6.25 8.31 7.19
C SER A 67 -5.34 7.36 6.43
N THR A 68 -5.62 6.06 6.57
CA THR A 68 -5.11 5.03 5.67
C THR A 68 -5.47 5.48 4.27
N THR A 69 -4.55 6.23 3.65
CA THR A 69 -4.80 6.83 2.37
C THR A 69 -4.68 5.68 1.38
N PRO A 70 -5.69 5.46 0.52
CA PRO A 70 -5.66 4.38 -0.43
C PRO A 70 -4.40 4.51 -1.29
N ILE A 71 -3.59 3.44 -1.30
CA ILE A 71 -2.42 3.35 -2.16
C ILE A 71 -2.90 2.80 -3.49
N TYR A 72 -2.97 3.68 -4.48
CA TYR A 72 -3.37 3.32 -5.83
C TYR A 72 -2.24 2.60 -6.54
N ARG A 73 -2.55 1.46 -7.17
CA ARG A 73 -1.59 0.76 -8.03
C ARG A 73 -1.38 1.47 -9.36
N ASN A 74 -2.42 2.16 -9.83
CA ASN A 74 -2.43 2.92 -11.07
C ASN A 74 -3.46 4.06 -11.01
N CYS A 75 -3.41 4.96 -11.99
CA CYS A 75 -4.33 6.08 -12.04
C CYS A 75 -5.78 5.69 -12.33
N ASP A 76 -6.03 4.55 -12.98
CA ASP A 76 -7.40 4.06 -13.17
C ASP A 76 -8.09 3.75 -11.84
N GLU A 77 -7.35 3.21 -10.87
CA GLU A 77 -7.84 2.96 -9.52
C GLU A 77 -8.11 4.28 -8.77
N ALA A 78 -7.21 5.25 -8.90
CA ALA A 78 -7.41 6.59 -8.33
C ALA A 78 -8.66 7.28 -8.92
N HIS A 79 -8.84 7.20 -10.24
CA HIS A 79 -9.96 7.80 -10.95
C HIS A 79 -11.29 7.14 -10.60
N LYS A 80 -11.32 5.81 -10.37
CA LYS A 80 -12.50 5.09 -9.87
C LYS A 80 -12.93 5.58 -8.49
N ASP A 81 -11.98 5.92 -7.65
CA ASP A 81 -12.21 6.54 -6.35
C ASP A 81 -12.52 8.05 -6.44
N GLY A 82 -12.58 8.60 -7.66
CA GLY A 82 -12.82 10.01 -7.90
C GLY A 82 -11.64 10.92 -7.55
N ARG A 83 -10.43 10.37 -7.36
CA ARG A 83 -9.21 11.14 -7.13
C ARG A 83 -8.45 11.40 -8.43
N TRP A 84 -8.25 12.67 -8.70
CA TRP A 84 -7.55 13.19 -9.87
C TRP A 84 -6.61 14.28 -9.39
N ASP A 85 -5.57 14.58 -10.18
CA ASP A 85 -4.65 15.69 -9.92
C ASP A 85 -4.01 15.62 -8.52
N ILE A 86 -3.40 14.47 -8.19
CA ILE A 86 -2.83 14.16 -6.88
C ILE A 86 -1.47 14.88 -6.73
N PRO A 87 -1.31 15.91 -5.88
CA PRO A 87 -0.06 16.67 -5.78
C PRO A 87 1.00 15.92 -4.95
N LYS A 88 2.30 16.21 -5.17
CA LYS A 88 3.46 15.65 -4.43
C LYS A 88 3.33 15.60 -2.89
N GLY A 89 2.52 16.47 -2.29
CA GLY A 89 2.27 16.52 -0.85
C GLY A 89 1.10 15.67 -0.36
N ASP A 90 0.32 15.08 -1.27
CA ASP A 90 -0.80 14.20 -0.92
C ASP A 90 -0.28 12.81 -0.52
N PRO A 91 -0.83 12.19 0.54
CA PRO A 91 -0.42 10.85 0.94
C PRO A 91 -0.69 9.76 -0.12
N ALA A 92 -1.57 10.00 -1.09
CA ALA A 92 -1.79 9.13 -2.24
C ALA A 92 -0.77 9.37 -3.38
N TYR A 93 0.09 10.40 -3.27
CA TYR A 93 1.06 10.71 -4.31
C TYR A 93 2.14 9.64 -4.41
N ARG A 94 2.39 9.23 -5.64
CA ARG A 94 3.44 8.30 -6.03
C ARG A 94 4.14 8.83 -7.28
N PRO A 95 5.48 8.94 -7.29
CA PRO A 95 6.21 9.37 -8.48
C PRO A 95 6.04 8.36 -9.63
N GLU A 96 5.72 7.10 -9.34
CA GLU A 96 5.41 6.10 -10.38
C GLU A 96 4.10 6.38 -11.12
N LEU A 97 3.20 7.16 -10.52
CA LEU A 97 1.91 7.57 -11.10
C LEU A 97 1.98 8.95 -11.78
N ASP A 98 3.12 9.62 -11.66
CA ASP A 98 3.44 10.93 -12.22
C ASP A 98 4.33 10.71 -13.46
N HIS A 99 3.70 10.49 -14.61
CA HIS A 99 4.41 10.06 -15.83
C HIS A 99 5.36 11.13 -16.37
N ASN A 100 5.01 12.41 -16.20
CA ASN A 100 5.79 13.55 -16.68
C ASN A 100 6.72 14.13 -15.59
N GLY A 101 6.56 13.73 -14.32
CA GLY A 101 7.40 14.12 -13.19
C GLY A 101 7.16 15.54 -12.69
N ASP A 102 6.07 16.19 -13.13
CA ASP A 102 5.77 17.59 -12.81
C ASP A 102 5.34 17.80 -11.35
N GLY A 103 5.04 16.71 -10.64
CA GLY A 103 4.58 16.71 -9.28
C GLY A 103 3.08 16.60 -9.08
N ILE A 104 2.35 16.25 -10.13
CA ILE A 104 0.92 15.97 -10.11
C ILE A 104 0.70 14.56 -10.72
N ALA A 105 0.44 13.59 -9.84
CA ALA A 105 0.12 12.23 -10.26
C ALA A 105 -1.35 12.11 -10.68
N CYS A 106 -1.62 11.20 -11.61
CA CYS A 106 -2.98 10.87 -12.07
C CYS A 106 -3.80 12.10 -12.49
N GLU A 107 -3.14 13.01 -13.18
CA GLU A 107 -3.75 14.22 -13.70
C GLU A 107 -5.01 13.91 -14.51
N SER A 108 -5.99 14.79 -14.38
CA SER A 108 -7.07 14.83 -15.36
C SER A 108 -6.47 15.26 -16.68
N ARG A 109 -6.69 14.48 -17.76
CA ARG A 109 -6.25 14.86 -19.11
C ARG A 109 -6.64 16.32 -19.34
N LYS A 110 -5.70 17.24 -19.17
CA LYS A 110 -5.86 18.61 -19.58
C LYS A 110 -5.71 18.58 -21.10
N PRO A 111 -6.71 19.02 -21.88
CA PRO A 111 -6.44 19.34 -23.27
C PRO A 111 -5.52 20.57 -23.25
N GLY A 112 -4.27 20.37 -23.65
CA GLY A 112 -3.26 21.44 -23.72
C GLY A 112 -1.94 20.91 -24.23
#